data_AF-A0A3B1BYK0-F1
#
_entry.id   AF-A0A3B1BYK0-F1
#
_cell.length_a   1.000
_cell.length_b   1.000
_cell.length_c   1.000
_cell.angle_alpha   90.00
_cell.angle_beta   90.00
_cell.angle_gamma   90.00
#
_symmetry.space_group_name_H-M   'P 1'
#
loop_
_entity.id
_entity.type
_entity.pdbx_description
1 polymer ?
#
loop_
_entity_poly.entity_id
_entity_poly.type
_entity_poly.pdbx_seq_one_letter_code
_entity_poly.pdbx_strand_id
1 'polypeptide(L)'
;MCTPDEEEGLRKDGSYPSGHTAIGWAWALILTEVFPEQADVIMERGKQFGISRNVCNVHWHSDVVYGRMMGAYTVAVLHANSDFMIDLEAAKAEVMSLKQELSIN
;
A
#
# COMPACT_ATOMS: atom_id res chain seq x y z
N MET A 1 -6.16 5.20 -21.52
CA MET A 1 -6.28 4.28 -20.37
C MET A 1 -5.40 3.06 -20.60
N CYS A 2 -4.83 2.44 -19.57
CA CYS A 2 -3.91 1.30 -19.73
C CYS A 2 -4.60 -0.05 -19.98
N THR A 3 -5.86 -0.21 -19.55
CA THR A 3 -6.66 -1.45 -19.67
C THR A 3 -8.03 -1.15 -20.29
N PRO A 4 -8.11 -0.90 -21.62
CA PRO A 4 -9.36 -0.51 -22.28
C PRO A 4 -10.49 -1.55 -22.16
N ASP A 5 -10.11 -2.81 -22.09
CA ASP A 5 -10.96 -3.99 -21.90
C ASP A 5 -11.68 -4.03 -20.55
N GLU A 6 -11.23 -3.23 -19.56
CA GLU A 6 -11.88 -3.12 -18.24
C GLU A 6 -12.87 -1.92 -18.15
N GLU A 7 -12.95 -1.07 -19.18
CA GLU A 7 -13.66 0.22 -19.12
C GLU A 7 -15.14 0.07 -18.69
N GLU A 8 -15.86 -0.91 -19.24
CA GLU A 8 -17.28 -1.11 -18.94
C GLU A 8 -17.54 -1.40 -17.46
N GLY A 9 -16.64 -2.17 -16.83
CA GLY A 9 -16.70 -2.46 -15.40
C GLY A 9 -16.37 -1.22 -14.57
N LEU A 10 -15.28 -0.53 -14.92
CA LEU A 10 -14.80 0.65 -14.20
C LEU A 10 -15.81 1.81 -14.22
N ARG A 11 -16.66 1.93 -15.25
CA ARG A 11 -17.74 2.93 -15.29
C ARG A 11 -18.78 2.77 -14.18
N LYS A 12 -18.87 1.58 -13.57
CA LYS A 12 -19.80 1.26 -12.48
C LYS A 12 -19.12 1.29 -11.11
N ASP A 13 -17.82 1.58 -11.07
CA ASP A 13 -17.03 1.68 -9.85
C ASP A 13 -16.64 3.15 -9.57
N GLY A 14 -16.78 3.57 -8.32
CA GLY A 14 -16.55 4.96 -7.94
C GLY A 14 -15.07 5.34 -8.05
N SER A 15 -14.77 6.42 -8.76
CA SER A 15 -13.37 6.87 -8.90
C SER A 15 -12.79 7.44 -7.59
N TYR A 16 -13.61 8.00 -6.70
CA TYR A 16 -13.17 8.79 -5.55
C TYR A 16 -13.56 8.19 -4.18
N PRO A 17 -12.62 8.12 -3.21
CA PRO A 17 -11.17 8.18 -3.41
C PRO A 17 -10.68 6.90 -4.12
N SER A 18 -9.45 6.92 -4.64
CA SER A 18 -8.89 5.75 -5.32
C SER A 18 -8.63 4.61 -4.31
N GLY A 19 -9.43 3.55 -4.38
CA GLY A 19 -9.22 2.33 -3.57
C GLY A 19 -7.87 1.66 -3.86
N HIS A 20 -7.45 1.65 -5.13
CA HIS A 20 -6.12 1.17 -5.55
C HIS A 20 -4.98 1.97 -4.91
N THR A 21 -5.15 3.27 -4.76
CA THR A 21 -4.15 4.09 -4.07
C THR A 21 -4.17 3.85 -2.56
N ALA A 22 -5.36 3.68 -1.97
CA ALA A 22 -5.49 3.38 -0.54
C ALA A 22 -4.79 2.07 -0.17
N ILE A 23 -5.00 0.99 -0.93
CA ILE A 23 -4.34 -0.30 -0.66
C ILE A 23 -2.83 -0.23 -0.89
N GLY A 24 -2.38 0.40 -1.99
CA GLY A 24 -0.95 0.54 -2.27
C GLY A 24 -0.22 1.39 -1.22
N TRP A 25 -0.87 2.42 -0.68
CA TRP A 25 -0.32 3.23 0.40
C TRP A 25 -0.34 2.50 1.74
N ALA A 26 -1.42 1.78 2.07
CA ALA A 26 -1.51 0.97 3.28
C ALA A 26 -0.41 -0.10 3.33
N TRP A 27 -0.19 -0.82 2.21
CA TRP A 27 0.90 -1.79 2.12
C TRP A 27 2.27 -1.14 2.30
N ALA A 28 2.52 0.03 1.71
CA ALA A 28 3.79 0.72 1.90
C ALA A 28 4.06 1.02 3.37
N LEU A 29 3.07 1.57 4.08
CA LEU A 29 3.19 1.87 5.52
C LEU A 29 3.49 0.60 6.34
N ILE A 30 2.71 -0.47 6.15
CA ILE A 30 2.90 -1.73 6.88
C ILE A 30 4.28 -2.33 6.56
N LEU A 31 4.66 -2.36 5.28
CA LEU A 31 5.95 -2.91 4.86
C LEU A 31 7.13 -2.08 5.39
N THR A 32 6.99 -0.77 5.59
CA THR A 32 8.05 0.02 6.25
C THR A 32 8.23 -0.32 7.72
N GLU A 33 7.21 -0.82 8.39
CA GLU A 33 7.34 -1.31 9.78
C GLU A 33 8.04 -2.66 9.84
N VAL A 34 7.88 -3.47 8.79
CA VAL A 34 8.51 -4.80 8.67
C VAL A 34 9.95 -4.70 8.15
N PHE A 35 10.23 -3.76 7.24
CA PHE A 35 11.53 -3.53 6.61
C PHE A 35 11.99 -2.07 6.82
N PRO A 36 12.29 -1.66 8.07
CA PRO A 36 12.61 -0.25 8.36
C PRO A 36 13.87 0.25 7.62
N GLU A 37 14.83 -0.63 7.33
CA GLU A 37 16.03 -0.25 6.54
C GLU A 37 15.74 0.03 5.07
N GLN A 38 14.56 -0.33 4.56
CA GLN A 38 14.11 -0.10 3.19
C GLN A 38 12.98 0.94 3.11
N ALA A 39 12.73 1.68 4.19
CA ALA A 39 11.57 2.57 4.30
C ALA A 39 11.46 3.54 3.13
N ASP A 40 12.55 4.21 2.75
CA ASP A 40 12.54 5.21 1.66
C ASP A 40 12.09 4.63 0.31
N VAL A 41 12.64 3.46 -0.07
CA VAL A 41 12.32 2.83 -1.36
C VAL A 41 10.90 2.26 -1.38
N ILE A 42 10.43 1.73 -0.24
CA ILE A 42 9.06 1.23 -0.10
C ILE A 42 8.05 2.39 -0.16
N MET A 43 8.33 3.49 0.55
CA MET A 43 7.45 4.67 0.53
C MET A 43 7.37 5.31 -0.84
N GLU A 44 8.49 5.45 -1.56
CA GLU A 44 8.48 5.93 -2.93
C GLU A 44 7.71 4.97 -3.84
N ARG A 45 7.85 3.65 -3.67
CA ARG A 45 7.07 2.67 -4.45
C ARG A 45 5.57 2.81 -4.19
N GLY A 46 5.15 2.97 -2.94
CA GLY A 46 3.74 3.20 -2.58
C GLY A 46 3.17 4.47 -3.21
N LYS A 47 3.94 5.57 -3.20
CA LYS A 47 3.58 6.82 -3.87
C LYS A 47 3.42 6.62 -5.39
N GLN A 48 4.36 5.92 -6.02
CA GLN A 48 4.34 5.64 -7.46
C GLN A 48 3.17 4.74 -7.87
N PHE A 49 2.73 3.81 -7.00
CA PHE A 49 1.56 2.97 -7.24
C PHE A 49 0.30 3.81 -7.53
N GLY A 50 0.06 4.85 -6.73
CA GLY A 50 -1.03 5.80 -6.95
C GLY A 50 -0.83 6.65 -8.22
N ILE A 51 0.39 7.14 -8.46
CA ILE A 51 0.71 7.95 -9.66
C ILE A 51 0.47 7.15 -10.94
N SER A 52 0.78 5.85 -10.95
CA SER A 52 0.48 4.98 -12.09
C SER A 52 -1.02 4.98 -12.44
N ARG A 53 -1.92 5.18 -11.47
CA ARG A 53 -3.36 5.27 -11.73
C ARG A 53 -3.77 6.55 -12.46
N ASN A 54 -3.07 7.66 -12.21
CA ASN A 54 -3.22 8.87 -13.02
C ASN A 54 -2.71 8.65 -14.44
N VAL A 55 -1.51 8.07 -14.59
CA VAL A 55 -0.90 7.77 -15.90
C VAL A 55 -1.81 6.85 -16.72
N CYS A 56 -2.39 5.84 -16.08
CA CYS A 56 -3.32 4.92 -16.71
C CYS A 56 -4.71 5.50 -16.95
N ASN A 57 -4.96 6.77 -16.64
CA ASN A 57 -6.20 7.49 -16.91
C ASN A 57 -7.44 6.77 -16.34
N VAL A 58 -7.30 6.23 -15.13
CA VAL A 58 -8.39 5.55 -14.38
C VAL A 58 -8.69 6.22 -13.04
N HIS A 59 -7.90 7.20 -12.61
CA HIS A 59 -8.15 8.02 -11.43
C HIS A 59 -7.66 9.46 -11.63
N TRP A 60 -8.39 10.42 -11.07
CA TRP A 60 -7.99 11.82 -11.01
C TRP A 60 -6.92 12.05 -9.94
N HIS A 61 -6.25 13.20 -9.99
CA HIS A 61 -5.22 13.53 -9.01
C HIS A 61 -5.77 13.58 -7.58
N SER A 62 -6.96 14.16 -7.40
CA SER A 62 -7.69 14.17 -6.13
C SER A 62 -7.89 12.77 -5.56
N ASP A 63 -8.33 11.83 -6.41
CA ASP A 63 -8.63 10.47 -6.01
C ASP A 63 -7.41 9.77 -5.43
N VAL A 64 -6.24 10.02 -6.02
CA VAL A 64 -4.95 9.49 -5.56
C VAL A 64 -4.51 10.15 -4.25
N VAL A 65 -4.62 11.48 -4.14
CA VAL A 65 -4.24 12.19 -2.90
C VAL A 65 -5.10 11.73 -1.72
N TYR A 66 -6.42 11.70 -1.88
CA TYR A 66 -7.34 11.25 -0.83
C TYR A 66 -7.31 9.73 -0.63
N GLY A 67 -6.93 8.96 -1.65
CA GLY A 67 -6.65 7.53 -1.51
C GLY A 67 -5.50 7.27 -0.55
N ARG A 68 -4.41 8.05 -0.60
CA ARG A 68 -3.31 7.94 0.38
C ARG A 68 -3.77 8.27 1.79
N MET A 69 -4.57 9.34 1.96
CA MET A 69 -5.15 9.69 3.27
C MET A 69 -6.01 8.55 3.83
N MET A 70 -6.84 7.93 2.98
CA MET A 70 -7.64 6.78 3.35
C MET A 70 -6.76 5.60 3.79
N GLY A 71 -5.76 5.22 2.98
CA GLY A 71 -4.82 4.15 3.35
C GLY A 71 -4.14 4.40 4.70
N ALA A 72 -3.67 5.63 4.96
CA ALA A 72 -3.03 6.00 6.21
C ALA A 72 -3.98 5.91 7.42
N TYR A 73 -5.22 6.40 7.28
CA TYR A 73 -6.22 6.29 8.32
C TYR A 73 -6.59 4.83 8.62
N THR A 74 -6.75 3.99 7.59
CA THR A 74 -7.00 2.55 7.79
C THR A 74 -5.88 1.91 8.58
N VAL A 75 -4.61 2.16 8.22
CA VAL A 75 -3.47 1.61 8.97
C VAL A 75 -3.47 2.10 10.42
N ALA A 76 -3.76 3.38 10.68
CA ALA A 76 -3.88 3.89 12.04
C ALA A 76 -4.98 3.17 12.86
N VAL A 77 -6.13 2.86 12.24
CA VAL A 77 -7.20 2.09 12.88
C VAL A 77 -6.79 0.62 13.09
N LEU A 78 -6.08 0.01 12.13
CA LEU A 78 -5.57 -1.36 12.25
C LEU A 78 -4.64 -1.54 13.44
N HIS A 79 -3.83 -0.53 13.78
CA HIS A 79 -2.97 -0.56 14.97
C HIS A 79 -3.72 -0.64 16.31
N ALA A 80 -5.02 -0.34 16.32
CA ALA A 80 -5.88 -0.55 17.50
C ALA A 80 -6.50 -1.95 17.54
N ASN A 81 -6.30 -2.79 16.51
CA ASN A 81 -6.80 -4.15 16.43
C ASN A 81 -5.73 -5.15 16.91
N SER A 82 -6.07 -5.99 17.89
CA SER A 82 -5.13 -6.95 18.47
C SER A 82 -4.65 -8.02 17.48
N ASP A 83 -5.54 -8.51 16.61
CA ASP A 83 -5.21 -9.56 15.66
C ASP A 83 -4.22 -9.04 14.62
N PHE A 84 -4.43 -7.79 14.15
CA PHE A 84 -3.48 -7.11 13.28
C PHE A 84 -2.10 -6.95 13.93
N MET A 85 -2.04 -6.56 15.21
CA MET A 85 -0.76 -6.41 15.91
C MET A 85 -0.04 -7.75 16.10
N ILE A 86 -0.78 -8.85 16.33
CA ILE A 86 -0.21 -10.20 16.40
C ILE A 86 0.44 -10.57 15.06
N ASP A 87 -0.27 -10.36 13.95
CA ASP A 87 0.24 -10.68 12.61
C ASP A 87 1.42 -9.78 12.22
N LEU A 88 1.38 -8.49 12.57
CA LEU A 88 2.47 -7.56 12.29
C LEU A 88 3.77 -7.94 13.03
N GLU A 89 3.68 -8.32 14.30
CA GLU A 89 4.84 -8.78 15.07
C GLU A 89 5.36 -10.14 14.58
N ALA A 90 4.47 -11.05 14.16
CA ALA A 90 4.86 -12.30 13.52
C ALA A 90 5.63 -12.05 12.20
N ALA A 91 5.16 -11.12 11.36
CA ALA A 91 5.83 -10.75 10.12
C ALA A 91 7.22 -10.12 10.37
N LYS A 92 7.36 -9.26 11.38
CA LYS A 92 8.67 -8.71 11.80
C LYS A 92 9.62 -9.83 12.24
N ALA A 93 9.14 -10.78 13.04
CA ALA A 93 9.94 -11.91 13.50
C ALA A 93 10.41 -12.81 12.34
N GLU A 94 9.55 -13.09 11.36
CA GLU A 94 9.90 -13.86 10.17
C GLU A 94 11.04 -13.19 9.39
N VAL A 95 10.92 -11.89 9.12
CA VAL A 95 11.95 -11.13 8.40
C VAL A 95 13.26 -11.05 9.18
N MET A 96 13.21 -10.92 10.50
CA MET A 96 14.40 -10.96 11.35
C MET A 96 15.11 -12.32 11.26
N SER A 97 14.36 -13.43 11.27
CA SER A 97 14.93 -14.78 11.11
C SER A 97 15.63 -14.93 9.76
N LEU A 98 14.96 -14.55 8.67
CA LEU A 98 15.52 -14.62 7.31
C LEU A 98 16.80 -13.78 7.16
N LYS A 99 16.84 -12.59 7.76
CA LYS A 99 18.05 -11.75 7.76
C LYS A 99 19.22 -12.42 8.48
N GLN A 100 18.96 -13.09 9.61
CA GLN A 100 20.01 -13.82 10.34
C GLN A 100 20.55 -14.98 9.50
N GLU A 101 19.66 -15.78 8.90
CA GLU A 101 20.05 -16.89 8.01
C GLU A 101 20.91 -16.41 6.83
N LEU A 102 20.53 -15.30 6.19
CA LEU A 102 21.29 -14.72 5.09
C LEU A 102 22.63 -14.11 5.51
N SER A 103 22.77 -13.69 6.78
CA SER A 103 24.03 -13.13 7.31
C SER A 103 25.05 -14.18 7.77
N ILE A 104 24.64 -15.45 7.88
CA ILE A 104 25.47 -16.57 8.30
C ILE A 104 26.05 -17.34 7.09
N ASN A 105 25.51 -17.10 5.88
CA ASN A 105 26.03 -17.61 4.61
C ASN A 105 26.95 -16.60 3.91
#